data_AF-A0A7S1SXX9-F1
#
_entry.id   AF-A0A7S1SXX9-F1
#
_cell.length_a   1.000
_cell.length_b   1.000
_cell.length_c   1.000
_cell.angle_alpha   90.00
_cell.angle_beta   90.00
_cell.angle_gamma   90.00
#
_symmetry.space_group_name_H-M   'P 1'
#
loop_
_entity.id
_entity.type
_entity.pdbx_description
1 polymer ?
#
loop_
_entity_poly.entity_id
_entity_poly.type
_entity_poly.pdbx_seq_one_letter_code
_entity_poly.pdbx_strand_id
1 'polypeptide(L)'
;MSRHAVLCSALLLSVLATDVSATTRDVIGATPRLKNKAVRWTGDEHHRVLKLDRAKSQSLPANGSALLQPMYSDRCDDATAPSLFTRNGPSQLFATGTYDLGGKRLRFCADAATICQNVAGRPSYSISGGTDLPLADDDLSAATPFTGTFSFPFFGTSYTSMEVSNNGFIRLGTGNTAAATPSLASHTGNTQISGAWVDYDATTGDVNWRQIGNSVVVISWNGLTVKGLGVVGSSQIALHADGVVEIWTSTSLNAVAAPALVGISNAMVTTSQTDLSAAQQCLFYRHLEF
;
A
#
# COMPACT_ATOMS: atom_id res chain seq x y z
N MET A 1 -25.25 71.56 9.55
CA MET A 1 -26.24 72.02 8.55
C MET A 1 -26.35 70.97 7.45
N SER A 2 -27.54 70.78 6.86
CA SER A 2 -27.92 69.92 5.70
C SER A 2 -27.13 68.61 5.45
N ARG A 3 -27.67 67.41 5.68
CA ARG A 3 -28.72 66.70 4.88
C ARG A 3 -28.39 66.56 3.38
N HIS A 4 -28.29 65.30 2.91
CA HIS A 4 -29.04 64.75 1.76
C HIS A 4 -29.09 63.21 1.80
N ALA A 5 -30.14 62.64 1.19
CA ALA A 5 -30.47 61.22 1.09
C ALA A 5 -31.39 61.03 -0.16
N VAL A 6 -31.77 59.84 -0.65
CA VAL A 6 -31.66 58.45 -0.14
C VAL A 6 -31.61 57.47 -1.34
N LEU A 7 -31.81 56.16 -1.12
CA LEU A 7 -32.07 55.02 -2.03
C LEU A 7 -30.88 54.02 -2.13
N CYS A 8 -30.93 52.78 -1.62
CA CYS A 8 -31.97 51.74 -1.48
C CYS A 8 -32.17 50.84 -2.71
N SER A 9 -31.66 49.61 -2.62
CA SER A 9 -32.23 48.41 -3.22
C SER A 9 -31.67 47.17 -2.53
N ALA A 10 -32.54 46.39 -1.89
CA ALA A 10 -32.22 45.07 -1.36
C ALA A 10 -32.74 44.01 -2.33
N LEU A 11 -32.02 42.90 -2.49
CA LEU A 11 -32.50 41.74 -3.23
C LEU A 11 -32.57 40.53 -2.30
N LEU A 12 -33.74 40.34 -1.68
CA LEU A 12 -34.17 39.02 -1.20
C LEU A 12 -34.74 38.24 -2.39
N LEU A 13 -34.39 36.97 -2.52
CA LEU A 13 -35.22 36.03 -3.27
C LEU A 13 -35.29 34.68 -2.53
N SER A 14 -36.41 34.47 -1.85
CA SER A 14 -36.82 33.22 -1.22
C SER A 14 -37.91 32.56 -2.06
N VAL A 15 -37.79 31.28 -2.39
CA VAL A 15 -38.83 30.37 -2.93
C VAL A 15 -38.15 29.00 -3.14
N LEU A 16 -38.72 27.82 -2.88
CA LEU A 16 -39.85 27.40 -2.02
C LEU A 16 -39.53 25.94 -1.64
N ALA A 17 -39.83 25.52 -0.40
CA ALA A 17 -39.93 24.10 -0.09
C ALA A 17 -41.36 23.63 -0.37
N THR A 18 -41.52 22.54 -1.11
CA THR A 18 -42.81 21.85 -1.25
C THR A 18 -42.66 20.39 -0.86
N ASP A 19 -43.06 20.10 0.37
CA ASP A 19 -43.34 18.77 0.88
C ASP A 19 -44.70 18.30 0.32
N VAL A 20 -44.80 17.07 -0.18
CA VAL A 20 -46.07 16.44 -0.57
C VAL A 20 -46.06 14.98 -0.13
N SER A 21 -46.71 14.72 1.00
CA SER A 21 -46.98 13.38 1.51
C SER A 21 -48.18 12.73 0.82
N ALA A 22 -48.00 11.47 0.43
CA ALA A 22 -48.98 10.39 0.30
C ALA A 22 -50.33 10.63 -0.43
N THR A 23 -50.56 9.84 -1.48
CA THR A 23 -51.84 9.12 -1.65
C THR A 23 -51.61 7.70 -2.17
N THR A 24 -52.44 6.77 -1.70
CA THR A 24 -52.38 5.32 -1.91
C THR A 24 -53.00 4.89 -3.25
N ARG A 25 -52.45 3.81 -3.85
CA ARG A 25 -53.23 2.62 -4.30
C ARG A 25 -52.36 1.45 -4.77
N ASP A 26 -52.92 0.26 -4.62
CA ASP A 26 -52.28 -1.05 -4.73
C ASP A 26 -51.91 -1.50 -6.16
N VAL A 27 -50.80 -2.25 -6.26
CA VAL A 27 -50.73 -3.46 -7.11
C VAL A 27 -50.05 -4.58 -6.32
N ILE A 28 -50.61 -5.78 -6.36
CA ILE A 28 -50.27 -6.94 -5.52
C ILE A 28 -49.40 -7.95 -6.26
N GLY A 29 -48.41 -8.53 -5.56
CA GLY A 29 -47.78 -9.82 -5.89
C GLY A 29 -46.35 -9.73 -6.47
N ALA A 30 -45.40 -10.59 -6.10
CA ALA A 30 -45.43 -11.64 -5.09
C ALA A 30 -44.01 -11.95 -4.54
N THR A 31 -43.89 -12.17 -3.24
CA THR A 31 -42.64 -12.64 -2.59
C THR A 31 -42.58 -14.18 -2.58
N PRO A 32 -41.45 -14.82 -2.97
CA PRO A 32 -41.28 -16.25 -2.80
C PRO A 32 -41.16 -16.63 -1.32
N ARG A 33 -42.18 -17.30 -0.77
CA ARG A 33 -42.07 -17.92 0.56
C ARG A 33 -41.13 -19.13 0.50
N LEU A 34 -39.97 -19.05 1.14
CA LEU A 34 -39.23 -20.25 1.53
C LEU A 34 -40.05 -21.02 2.58
N LYS A 35 -40.50 -22.23 2.20
CA LYS A 35 -41.22 -23.12 3.12
C LYS A 35 -40.21 -23.85 4.00
N ASN A 36 -40.11 -23.45 5.26
CA ASN A 36 -39.45 -24.27 6.29
C ASN A 36 -40.17 -25.62 6.39
N LYS A 37 -39.56 -26.68 5.84
CA LYS A 37 -39.90 -28.06 6.21
C LYS A 37 -39.02 -28.45 7.38
N ALA A 38 -39.64 -28.64 8.54
CA ALA A 38 -38.96 -29.23 9.69
C ALA A 38 -38.47 -30.65 9.32
N VAL A 39 -37.20 -30.93 9.60
CA VAL A 39 -36.64 -32.28 9.57
C VAL A 39 -36.58 -32.78 11.01
N ARG A 40 -37.31 -33.87 11.26
CA ARG A 40 -37.39 -34.52 12.57
C ARG A 40 -36.19 -35.45 12.71
N TRP A 41 -35.40 -35.29 13.77
CA TRP A 41 -34.29 -36.20 14.06
C TRP A 41 -34.81 -37.50 14.70
N THR A 42 -34.38 -38.63 14.14
CA THR A 42 -34.44 -39.99 14.71
C THR A 42 -33.13 -40.67 14.29
N GLY A 43 -32.45 -41.35 15.23
CA GLY A 43 -31.03 -41.66 15.11
C GLY A 43 -30.66 -43.03 14.50
N ASP A 44 -29.47 -43.48 14.95
CA ASP A 44 -28.79 -44.77 14.77
C ASP A 44 -27.95 -44.99 13.49
N GLU A 45 -27.02 -45.95 13.62
CA GLU A 45 -25.66 -45.92 13.06
C GLU A 45 -25.46 -46.62 11.68
N HIS A 46 -24.21 -46.51 11.22
CA HIS A 46 -23.44 -47.39 10.31
C HIS A 46 -23.06 -46.88 8.90
N HIS A 47 -21.79 -47.17 8.58
CA HIS A 47 -21.01 -46.81 7.39
C HIS A 47 -21.75 -46.81 6.05
N ARG A 48 -21.49 -45.77 5.23
CA ARG A 48 -21.37 -45.92 3.77
C ARG A 48 -20.49 -44.83 3.12
N VAL A 49 -19.70 -45.28 2.15
CA VAL A 49 -18.74 -44.51 1.35
C VAL A 49 -19.39 -43.33 0.63
N LEU A 50 -18.76 -42.15 0.68
CA LEU A 50 -19.12 -41.00 -0.14
C LEU A 50 -18.88 -41.31 -1.63
N LYS A 51 -19.93 -41.73 -2.34
CA LYS A 51 -20.00 -41.63 -3.79
C LYS A 51 -20.42 -40.22 -4.18
N LEU A 52 -19.68 -39.62 -5.12
CA LEU A 52 -19.95 -38.28 -5.63
C LEU A 52 -21.17 -38.33 -6.57
N ASP A 53 -22.37 -37.97 -6.08
CA ASP A 53 -23.58 -38.03 -6.91
C ASP A 53 -23.66 -36.86 -7.91
N ARG A 54 -23.43 -37.21 -9.16
CA ARG A 54 -23.41 -36.34 -10.33
C ARG A 54 -24.82 -36.09 -10.87
N ALA A 55 -25.57 -35.13 -10.33
CA ALA A 55 -26.72 -34.52 -11.05
C ALA A 55 -27.27 -33.22 -10.42
N LYS A 56 -26.84 -32.07 -10.96
CA LYS A 56 -27.70 -30.89 -11.28
C LYS A 56 -26.89 -29.80 -11.97
N SER A 57 -26.45 -30.06 -13.20
CA SER A 57 -25.95 -29.01 -14.08
C SER A 57 -27.13 -28.15 -14.54
N GLN A 58 -27.41 -27.06 -13.84
CA GLN A 58 -28.04 -25.92 -14.50
C GLN A 58 -27.02 -25.35 -15.49
N SER A 59 -27.43 -25.28 -16.76
CA SER A 59 -26.57 -24.88 -17.86
C SER A 59 -26.16 -23.42 -17.73
N LEU A 60 -24.90 -23.17 -17.39
CA LEU A 60 -24.28 -21.87 -17.65
C LEU A 60 -24.21 -21.66 -19.17
N PRO A 61 -24.49 -20.44 -19.68
CA PRO A 61 -24.42 -20.18 -21.11
C PRO A 61 -22.97 -20.32 -21.60
N ALA A 62 -22.75 -21.27 -22.51
CA ALA A 62 -21.47 -21.48 -23.17
C ALA A 62 -21.22 -20.38 -24.23
N ASN A 63 -20.89 -19.17 -23.77
CA ASN A 63 -20.24 -18.10 -24.53
C ASN A 63 -19.80 -16.99 -23.57
N GLY A 64 -18.63 -17.17 -22.97
CA GLY A 64 -18.03 -16.21 -22.07
C GLY A 64 -16.71 -16.76 -21.55
N SER A 65 -15.61 -16.33 -22.16
CA SER A 65 -14.27 -16.57 -21.61
C SER A 65 -14.13 -15.79 -20.31
N ALA A 66 -14.53 -16.42 -19.20
CA ALA A 66 -14.14 -15.99 -17.87
C ALA A 66 -12.63 -16.18 -17.77
N LEU A 67 -11.88 -15.14 -18.14
CA LEU A 67 -10.47 -15.03 -17.84
C LEU A 67 -10.32 -15.19 -16.33
N LEU A 68 -9.73 -16.30 -15.89
CA LEU A 68 -9.23 -16.46 -14.54
C LEU A 68 -8.08 -15.46 -14.36
N GLN A 69 -8.42 -14.20 -14.08
CA GLN A 69 -7.44 -13.24 -13.61
C GLN A 69 -6.94 -13.72 -12.24
N PRO A 70 -5.61 -13.71 -12.00
CA PRO A 70 -5.08 -14.11 -10.72
C PRO A 70 -5.69 -13.22 -9.63
N MET A 71 -6.32 -13.86 -8.64
CA MET A 71 -6.88 -13.15 -7.48
C MET A 71 -5.72 -12.61 -6.65
N TYR A 72 -5.43 -11.33 -6.81
CA TYR A 72 -4.46 -10.62 -5.98
C TYR A 72 -5.03 -10.50 -4.56
N SER A 73 -4.51 -11.30 -3.61
CA SER A 73 -4.96 -11.28 -2.21
C SER A 73 -4.52 -10.00 -1.50
N ASP A 74 -5.39 -9.43 -0.67
CA ASP A 74 -5.03 -8.33 0.25
C ASP A 74 -4.00 -8.74 1.31
N ARG A 75 -3.92 -10.04 1.60
CA ARG A 75 -3.09 -10.62 2.65
C ARG A 75 -1.86 -11.28 2.05
N CYS A 76 -0.72 -11.02 2.68
CA CYS A 76 0.53 -11.75 2.48
C CYS A 76 0.48 -13.10 3.23
N ASP A 77 -0.60 -13.87 3.01
CA ASP A 77 -0.93 -15.10 3.75
C ASP A 77 0.15 -16.20 3.64
N ASP A 78 1.12 -16.04 2.73
CA ASP A 78 2.17 -17.02 2.45
C ASP A 78 3.61 -16.50 2.64
N ALA A 79 3.79 -15.50 3.52
CA ALA A 79 5.11 -15.06 4.03
C ALA A 79 5.89 -16.17 4.76
N THR A 80 5.35 -17.39 4.83
CA THR A 80 5.98 -18.60 5.36
C THR A 80 6.30 -19.68 4.31
N ALA A 81 5.87 -19.55 3.03
CA ALA A 81 6.20 -20.54 2.00
C ALA A 81 7.70 -20.55 1.66
N PRO A 82 8.42 -21.67 1.88
CA PRO A 82 9.86 -21.73 1.60
C PRO A 82 10.21 -21.61 0.11
N SER A 83 9.26 -21.83 -0.80
CA SER A 83 9.46 -21.83 -2.25
C SER A 83 9.54 -20.43 -2.88
N LEU A 84 8.98 -19.39 -2.22
CA LEU A 84 8.92 -18.04 -2.77
C LEU A 84 10.21 -17.24 -2.55
N PHE A 85 11.02 -17.59 -1.54
CA PHE A 85 12.33 -16.99 -1.26
C PHE A 85 13.45 -17.42 -2.25
N THR A 86 13.11 -17.68 -3.50
CA THR A 86 14.06 -18.03 -4.58
C THR A 86 14.29 -16.91 -5.59
N ARG A 87 13.59 -15.78 -5.43
CA ARG A 87 13.79 -14.56 -6.23
C ARG A 87 13.94 -13.33 -5.35
N ASN A 88 14.54 -12.30 -5.93
CA ASN A 88 14.50 -10.96 -5.37
C ASN A 88 13.11 -10.31 -5.58
N GLY A 89 12.77 -9.33 -4.76
CA GLY A 89 11.51 -8.61 -4.83
C GLY A 89 11.41 -7.63 -6.00
N PRO A 90 10.17 -7.24 -6.38
CA PRO A 90 9.95 -6.31 -7.47
C PRO A 90 10.52 -4.92 -7.14
N SER A 91 11.35 -4.42 -8.07
CA SER A 91 12.09 -3.17 -7.95
C SER A 91 12.29 -2.51 -9.31
N GLN A 92 12.41 -1.19 -9.35
CA GLN A 92 12.62 -0.40 -10.57
C GLN A 92 13.67 0.68 -10.32
N LEU A 93 14.67 0.73 -11.21
CA LEU A 93 15.62 1.82 -11.33
C LEU A 93 15.18 2.69 -12.50
N PHE A 94 14.59 3.84 -12.17
CA PHE A 94 14.21 4.88 -13.11
C PHE A 94 15.46 5.56 -13.66
N ALA A 95 15.47 5.80 -14.97
CA ALA A 95 16.48 6.64 -15.60
C ALA A 95 16.17 8.12 -15.35
N THR A 96 17.15 8.98 -15.61
CA THR A 96 17.01 10.45 -15.56
C THR A 96 15.75 10.91 -16.28
N GLY A 97 14.83 11.54 -15.52
CA GLY A 97 13.59 12.10 -16.06
C GLY A 97 12.50 11.09 -16.42
N THR A 98 12.63 9.81 -16.03
CA THR A 98 11.61 8.77 -16.29
C THR A 98 10.83 8.35 -15.04
N TYR A 99 10.93 9.10 -13.94
CA TYR A 99 10.22 8.78 -12.69
C TYR A 99 8.72 9.08 -12.82
N ASP A 100 7.87 8.06 -12.63
CA ASP A 100 6.43 8.14 -12.86
C ASP A 100 5.57 7.63 -11.67
N LEU A 101 6.20 7.40 -10.52
CA LEU A 101 5.53 6.93 -9.31
C LEU A 101 4.99 8.06 -8.41
N GLY A 102 5.31 9.32 -8.70
CA GLY A 102 4.95 10.45 -7.85
C GLY A 102 3.44 10.59 -7.67
N GLY A 103 3.01 10.56 -6.42
CA GLY A 103 1.61 10.59 -5.99
C GLY A 103 0.99 9.20 -5.80
N LYS A 104 1.64 8.13 -6.27
CA LYS A 104 1.16 6.75 -6.11
C LYS A 104 1.53 6.18 -4.75
N ARG A 105 0.75 5.18 -4.31
CA ARG A 105 1.10 4.30 -3.20
C ARG A 105 1.17 2.86 -3.71
N LEU A 106 2.33 2.23 -3.53
CA LEU A 106 2.57 0.82 -3.82
C LEU A 106 2.39 0.01 -2.53
N ARG A 107 1.86 -1.21 -2.67
CA ARG A 107 1.77 -2.23 -1.61
C ARG A 107 2.48 -3.48 -2.09
N PHE A 108 3.38 -4.00 -1.28
CA PHE A 108 4.17 -5.20 -1.53
C PHE A 108 3.94 -6.22 -0.42
N CYS A 109 4.06 -7.50 -0.75
CA CYS A 109 4.25 -8.55 0.24
C CYS A 109 5.72 -8.94 0.41
N ALA A 110 6.08 -9.23 1.65
CA ALA A 110 7.37 -9.77 2.08
C ALA A 110 7.80 -11.11 1.42
N ASP A 111 6.93 -11.74 0.63
CA ASP A 111 7.13 -13.04 -0.04
C ASP A 111 7.62 -12.93 -1.50
N ALA A 112 7.95 -11.72 -1.98
CA ALA A 112 8.45 -11.44 -3.34
C ALA A 112 7.46 -11.62 -4.50
N ALA A 113 6.26 -12.17 -4.29
CA ALA A 113 5.37 -12.57 -5.39
C ALA A 113 4.42 -11.45 -5.84
N THR A 114 4.15 -10.48 -4.97
CA THR A 114 2.84 -9.82 -4.93
C THR A 114 3.03 -8.30 -4.75
N ILE A 115 2.83 -7.52 -5.83
CA ILE A 115 2.78 -6.04 -5.83
C ILE A 115 1.50 -5.47 -6.47
N CYS A 116 0.88 -4.47 -5.82
CA CYS A 116 -0.26 -3.72 -6.34
C CYS A 116 -0.17 -2.22 -6.00
N GLN A 117 -0.95 -1.40 -6.69
CA GLN A 117 -1.12 0.03 -6.42
C GLN A 117 -2.40 0.29 -5.64
N ASN A 118 -2.29 1.09 -4.59
CA ASN A 118 -3.32 1.20 -3.58
C ASN A 118 -3.82 2.64 -3.41
N VAL A 119 -4.49 3.17 -4.44
CA VAL A 119 -5.00 4.55 -4.53
C VAL A 119 -3.89 5.62 -4.56
N ALA A 120 -4.20 6.83 -5.02
CA ALA A 120 -3.28 7.97 -4.92
C ALA A 120 -3.23 8.51 -3.48
N GLY A 121 -2.05 8.96 -3.04
CA GLY A 121 -1.86 9.62 -1.75
C GLY A 121 -1.17 8.78 -0.66
N ARG A 122 -0.71 9.49 0.38
CA ARG A 122 0.13 8.97 1.47
C ARG A 122 -0.60 7.89 2.30
N PRO A 123 0.11 6.90 2.87
CA PRO A 123 -0.43 6.05 3.94
C PRO A 123 -1.11 6.87 5.03
N SER A 124 -2.20 6.37 5.59
CA SER A 124 -2.97 7.06 6.64
C SER A 124 -2.23 7.12 7.99
N TYR A 125 -0.97 6.66 8.04
CA TYR A 125 -0.14 6.63 9.24
C TYR A 125 0.60 7.96 9.43
N SER A 126 0.16 8.72 10.44
CA SER A 126 0.79 9.98 10.82
C SER A 126 2.16 9.76 11.48
N ILE A 127 3.18 10.42 10.95
CA ILE A 127 4.53 10.49 11.51
C ILE A 127 4.61 11.41 12.76
N SER A 128 3.54 12.16 13.07
CA SER A 128 3.48 13.07 14.23
C SER A 128 3.77 12.33 15.54
N GLY A 129 4.69 12.85 16.35
CA GLY A 129 5.18 12.17 17.56
C GLY A 129 6.09 10.98 17.27
N GLY A 130 6.73 10.97 16.10
CA GLY A 130 7.89 10.14 15.80
C GLY A 130 9.19 10.73 16.36
N THR A 131 10.30 10.07 16.03
CA THR A 131 11.67 10.43 16.39
C THR A 131 12.42 10.86 15.13
N ASP A 132 13.08 12.01 15.21
CA ASP A 132 13.91 12.54 14.14
C ASP A 132 15.24 11.77 14.07
N LEU A 133 15.73 11.54 12.86
CA LEU A 133 17.00 10.88 12.60
C LEU A 133 17.99 11.93 12.07
N PRO A 134 18.97 12.37 12.89
CA PRO A 134 19.98 13.34 12.47
C PRO A 134 21.01 12.63 11.59
N LEU A 135 20.72 12.57 10.30
CA LEU A 135 21.54 11.92 9.28
C LEU A 135 22.38 12.97 8.55
N ALA A 136 23.66 12.66 8.34
CA ALA A 136 24.52 13.46 7.48
C ALA A 136 24.23 13.20 5.99
N ASP A 137 24.99 13.91 5.14
CA ASP A 137 25.05 13.66 3.70
C ASP A 137 25.64 12.27 3.43
N ASP A 138 24.96 11.47 2.60
CA ASP A 138 25.29 10.06 2.34
C ASP A 138 25.48 9.19 3.60
N ASP A 139 24.53 9.30 4.53
CA ASP A 139 24.60 8.65 5.84
C ASP A 139 23.57 7.50 6.00
N LEU A 140 23.79 6.68 7.03
CA LEU A 140 22.92 5.59 7.47
C LEU A 140 22.81 5.63 8.99
N SER A 141 21.59 5.66 9.52
CA SER A 141 21.34 5.66 10.96
C SER A 141 22.02 4.46 11.64
N ALA A 142 22.37 4.62 12.91
CA ALA A 142 22.56 3.46 13.78
C ALA A 142 21.31 2.55 13.74
N ALA A 143 21.51 1.25 13.99
CA ALA A 143 20.42 0.28 14.04
C ALA A 143 19.35 0.71 15.06
N THR A 144 18.19 1.07 14.54
CA THR A 144 17.04 1.59 15.29
C THR A 144 16.18 0.40 15.72
N PRO A 145 16.13 0.06 17.02
CA PRO A 145 15.42 -1.12 17.49
C PRO A 145 13.90 -0.88 17.50
N PHE A 146 13.16 -1.91 17.09
CA PHE A 146 11.73 -1.98 17.34
C PHE A 146 11.47 -2.35 18.80
N THR A 147 10.28 -2.00 19.29
CA THR A 147 9.90 -2.11 20.70
C THR A 147 8.68 -3.02 20.90
N GLY A 148 8.45 -3.46 22.14
CA GLY A 148 7.31 -4.31 22.49
C GLY A 148 7.41 -5.68 21.84
N THR A 149 6.35 -6.11 21.15
CA THR A 149 6.31 -7.39 20.41
C THR A 149 6.30 -7.19 18.90
N PHE A 150 6.61 -5.99 18.40
CA PHE A 150 6.76 -5.77 16.96
C PHE A 150 8.03 -6.45 16.46
N SER A 151 7.87 -7.26 15.42
CA SER A 151 8.96 -7.73 14.57
C SER A 151 8.45 -7.70 13.14
N PHE A 152 9.29 -7.31 12.19
CA PHE A 152 8.91 -7.20 10.80
C PHE A 152 9.30 -8.47 10.02
N PRO A 153 8.34 -9.31 9.59
CA PRO A 153 8.65 -10.48 8.78
C PRO A 153 8.91 -10.05 7.33
N PHE A 154 10.09 -10.40 6.82
CA PHE A 154 10.55 -10.01 5.49
C PHE A 154 11.39 -11.12 4.88
N PHE A 155 10.93 -11.68 3.75
CA PHE A 155 11.56 -12.81 3.06
C PHE A 155 11.95 -13.98 4.00
N GLY A 156 10.99 -14.41 4.83
CA GLY A 156 11.16 -15.54 5.75
C GLY A 156 12.03 -15.23 6.99
N THR A 157 12.59 -14.03 7.10
CA THR A 157 13.37 -13.58 8.25
C THR A 157 12.57 -12.57 9.07
N SER A 158 12.61 -12.69 10.41
CA SER A 158 11.98 -11.71 11.31
C SER A 158 13.03 -10.69 11.77
N TYR A 159 12.79 -9.41 11.46
CA TYR A 159 13.69 -8.30 11.79
C TYR A 159 13.18 -7.51 12.99
N THR A 160 14.08 -7.22 13.94
CA THR A 160 13.81 -6.48 15.18
C THR A 160 14.40 -5.07 15.20
N SER A 161 15.02 -4.65 14.10
CA SER A 161 15.57 -3.30 13.90
C SER A 161 15.65 -2.96 12.42
N MET A 162 15.85 -1.67 12.14
CA MET A 162 16.15 -1.14 10.80
C MET A 162 17.25 -0.08 10.87
N GLU A 163 17.88 0.19 9.74
CA GLU A 163 18.78 1.33 9.55
C GLU A 163 18.21 2.20 8.42
N VAL A 164 18.25 3.52 8.57
CA VAL A 164 17.58 4.48 7.67
C VAL A 164 18.63 5.39 7.02
N SER A 165 18.63 5.51 5.71
CA SER A 165 19.53 6.44 5.00
C SER A 165 18.83 7.77 4.71
N ASN A 166 19.59 8.88 4.67
CA ASN A 166 19.08 10.18 4.23
C ASN A 166 18.50 10.09 2.80
N ASN A 167 19.09 9.23 1.98
CA ASN A 167 18.80 9.07 0.56
C ASN A 167 17.53 8.25 0.24
N GLY A 168 16.56 8.11 1.14
CA GLY A 168 15.23 7.58 0.78
C GLY A 168 15.05 6.05 0.80
N PHE A 169 15.91 5.31 1.50
CA PHE A 169 15.80 3.86 1.72
C PHE A 169 16.08 3.43 3.17
N ILE A 170 15.61 2.23 3.53
CA ILE A 170 16.00 1.53 4.76
C ILE A 170 16.68 0.20 4.47
N ARG A 171 17.52 -0.27 5.39
CA ARG A 171 18.09 -1.61 5.44
C ARG A 171 17.55 -2.40 6.65
N LEU A 172 17.49 -3.72 6.49
CA LEU A 172 17.15 -4.67 7.55
C LEU A 172 18.32 -5.67 7.72
N GLY A 173 18.90 -5.73 8.93
CA GLY A 173 20.08 -6.55 9.21
C GLY A 173 21.39 -5.96 8.69
N THR A 174 22.44 -6.78 8.62
CA THR A 174 23.82 -6.34 8.31
C THR A 174 24.07 -6.16 6.80
N GLY A 175 24.75 -5.08 6.40
CA GLY A 175 25.12 -4.82 5.00
C GLY A 175 26.16 -3.70 4.80
N ASN A 176 26.22 -3.15 3.58
CA ASN A 176 27.24 -2.21 3.09
C ASN A 176 27.18 -0.78 3.71
N THR A 177 28.00 0.16 3.23
CA THR A 177 27.88 1.58 3.57
C THR A 177 26.65 2.23 2.94
N ALA A 178 26.29 3.42 3.41
CA ALA A 178 25.38 4.34 2.72
C ALA A 178 25.88 4.69 1.30
N ALA A 179 24.98 5.21 0.45
CA ALA A 179 25.31 5.62 -0.92
C ALA A 179 24.29 6.63 -1.50
N ALA A 180 24.80 7.68 -2.16
CA ALA A 180 24.03 8.63 -2.97
C ALA A 180 23.27 7.94 -4.11
N THR A 181 24.03 7.36 -5.04
CA THR A 181 23.53 6.99 -6.36
C THR A 181 22.84 5.63 -6.34
N PRO A 182 21.54 5.55 -6.69
CA PRO A 182 20.83 4.29 -6.77
C PRO A 182 21.38 3.40 -7.89
N SER A 183 21.49 2.11 -7.62
CA SER A 183 21.75 1.08 -8.63
C SER A 183 21.08 -0.23 -8.24
N LEU A 184 20.67 -1.02 -9.23
CA LEU A 184 20.11 -2.36 -8.96
C LEU A 184 21.11 -3.24 -8.23
N ALA A 185 22.39 -3.23 -8.60
CA ALA A 185 23.39 -4.09 -7.96
C ALA A 185 23.54 -3.77 -6.46
N SER A 186 23.54 -2.48 -6.07
CA SER A 186 23.61 -2.09 -4.67
C SER A 186 22.30 -2.40 -3.92
N HIS A 187 21.13 -2.08 -4.51
CA HIS A 187 19.84 -2.41 -3.90
C HIS A 187 19.64 -3.92 -3.71
N THR A 188 19.90 -4.69 -4.77
CA THR A 188 19.66 -6.13 -4.82
C THR A 188 20.70 -6.95 -4.07
N GLY A 189 21.86 -6.36 -3.75
CA GLY A 189 22.88 -6.96 -2.87
C GLY A 189 22.66 -6.73 -1.37
N ASN A 190 21.62 -5.98 -0.98
CA ASN A 190 21.25 -5.76 0.42
C ASN A 190 19.80 -6.19 0.68
N THR A 191 19.48 -6.50 1.94
CA THR A 191 18.08 -6.59 2.38
C THR A 191 17.56 -5.17 2.62
N GLN A 192 16.92 -4.60 1.61
CA GLN A 192 16.68 -3.16 1.50
C GLN A 192 15.26 -2.86 1.04
N ILE A 193 14.66 -1.79 1.55
CA ILE A 193 13.39 -1.25 1.07
C ILE A 193 13.64 0.20 0.66
N SER A 194 13.48 0.49 -0.63
CA SER A 194 13.73 1.82 -1.21
C SER A 194 12.41 2.52 -1.46
N GLY A 195 12.14 3.58 -0.69
CA GLY A 195 10.90 4.34 -0.80
C GLY A 195 10.92 5.29 -1.99
N ALA A 196 12.00 6.06 -2.09
CA ALA A 196 12.39 6.83 -3.26
C ALA A 196 13.90 7.06 -3.14
N TRP A 197 14.71 6.06 -3.49
CA TRP A 197 16.15 6.18 -3.37
C TRP A 197 16.68 7.13 -4.44
N VAL A 198 17.09 8.33 -4.00
CA VAL A 198 17.72 9.40 -4.77
C VAL A 198 18.77 10.08 -3.89
N ASP A 199 19.70 10.81 -4.50
CA ASP A 199 20.67 11.68 -3.82
C ASP A 199 19.94 12.89 -3.20
N TYR A 200 19.60 12.81 -1.91
CA TYR A 200 18.89 13.86 -1.18
C TYR A 200 19.86 14.74 -0.38
N ASP A 201 19.68 16.06 -0.47
CA ASP A 201 20.38 17.03 0.35
C ASP A 201 19.93 16.93 1.82
N ALA A 202 20.79 16.33 2.65
CA ALA A 202 20.58 16.13 4.08
C ALA A 202 20.48 17.43 4.90
N THR A 203 20.75 18.60 4.30
CA THR A 203 20.55 19.91 4.96
C THR A 203 19.12 20.45 4.80
N THR A 204 18.24 19.71 4.13
CA THR A 204 16.87 20.12 3.80
C THR A 204 15.85 19.08 4.25
N GLY A 205 14.65 19.53 4.66
CA GLY A 205 13.58 18.64 5.11
C GLY A 205 13.93 17.86 6.37
N ASP A 206 13.13 16.82 6.66
CA ASP A 206 13.29 15.97 7.85
C ASP A 206 13.22 14.48 7.50
N VAL A 207 14.07 13.68 8.13
CA VAL A 207 13.95 12.21 8.14
C VAL A 207 13.51 11.77 9.54
N ASN A 208 12.36 11.12 9.63
CA ASN A 208 11.77 10.73 10.92
C ASN A 208 11.19 9.32 10.82
N TRP A 209 11.11 8.63 11.95
CA TRP A 209 10.44 7.34 12.06
C TRP A 209 9.50 7.27 13.26
N ARG A 210 8.53 6.36 13.23
CA ARG A 210 7.59 6.15 14.33
C ARG A 210 7.07 4.72 14.36
N GLN A 211 7.16 4.06 15.50
CA GLN A 211 6.41 2.83 15.76
C GLN A 211 5.02 3.15 16.34
N ILE A 212 3.99 2.47 15.82
CA ILE A 212 2.60 2.60 16.22
C ILE A 212 2.14 1.27 16.82
N GLY A 213 2.21 1.18 18.15
CA GLY A 213 1.88 -0.04 18.90
C GLY A 213 2.78 -1.21 18.51
N ASN A 214 2.23 -2.42 18.44
CA ASN A 214 2.92 -3.62 17.97
C ASN A 214 2.56 -3.95 16.50
N SER A 215 2.07 -2.98 15.71
CA SER A 215 1.43 -3.26 14.42
C SER A 215 2.11 -2.63 13.21
N VAL A 216 2.60 -1.39 13.30
CA VAL A 216 3.18 -0.67 12.16
C VAL A 216 4.41 0.13 12.59
N VAL A 217 5.47 0.12 11.79
CA VAL A 217 6.58 1.08 11.84
C VAL A 217 6.53 1.94 10.58
N VAL A 218 6.63 3.26 10.75
CA VAL A 218 6.53 4.25 9.68
C VAL A 218 7.85 5.00 9.59
N ILE A 219 8.40 5.16 8.39
CA ILE A 219 9.62 5.92 8.10
C ILE A 219 9.29 6.94 7.03
N SER A 220 9.75 8.18 7.18
CA SER A 220 9.35 9.26 6.31
C SER A 220 10.49 10.24 6.02
N TRP A 221 10.62 10.59 4.75
CA TRP A 221 11.45 11.67 4.24
C TRP A 221 10.48 12.80 3.85
N ASN A 222 10.48 13.90 4.61
CA ASN A 222 9.52 14.99 4.47
C ASN A 222 10.22 16.25 3.95
N GLY A 223 9.94 16.62 2.71
CA GLY A 223 10.43 17.89 2.12
C GLY A 223 11.92 17.96 1.82
N LEU A 224 12.61 16.83 1.63
CA LEU A 224 14.03 16.82 1.24
C LEU A 224 14.17 17.27 -0.22
N THR A 225 15.21 18.04 -0.51
CA THR A 225 15.55 18.49 -1.86
C THR A 225 16.48 17.48 -2.53
N VAL A 226 16.19 17.09 -3.77
CA VAL A 226 17.13 16.26 -4.55
C VAL A 226 18.34 17.11 -4.92
N LYS A 227 19.52 16.63 -4.53
CA LYS A 227 20.78 17.37 -4.49
C LYS A 227 21.15 17.90 -5.88
N GLY A 228 21.46 19.19 -5.95
CA GLY A 228 21.77 19.88 -7.21
C GLY A 228 20.61 20.05 -8.21
N LEU A 229 19.41 19.53 -7.94
CA LEU A 229 18.26 19.63 -8.86
C LEU A 229 17.17 20.61 -8.41
N GLY A 230 17.10 20.96 -7.12
CA GLY A 230 16.07 21.85 -6.58
C GLY A 230 14.65 21.25 -6.52
N VAL A 231 14.51 19.96 -6.81
CA VAL A 231 13.23 19.25 -6.73
C VAL A 231 12.98 18.84 -5.27
N VAL A 232 11.97 19.42 -4.63
CA VAL A 232 11.57 19.06 -3.26
C VAL A 232 10.66 17.83 -3.29
N GLY A 233 11.14 16.72 -2.75
CA GLY A 233 10.47 15.43 -2.69
C GLY A 233 9.91 15.10 -1.31
N SER A 234 9.09 14.06 -1.23
CA SER A 234 8.78 13.37 0.01
C SER A 234 8.45 11.91 -0.28
N SER A 235 8.81 11.02 0.64
CA SER A 235 8.44 9.61 0.56
C SER A 235 8.13 9.06 1.96
N GLN A 236 7.36 7.98 2.00
CA GLN A 236 7.04 7.29 3.24
C GLN A 236 7.01 5.78 2.99
N ILE A 237 7.62 5.03 3.92
CA ILE A 237 7.53 3.57 4.01
C ILE A 237 6.70 3.26 5.28
N ALA A 238 5.77 2.31 5.18
CA ALA A 238 5.13 1.68 6.31
C ALA A 238 5.39 0.17 6.29
N LEU A 239 5.97 -0.35 7.37
CA LEU A 239 6.24 -1.76 7.63
C LEU A 239 5.18 -2.29 8.58
N HIS A 240 4.42 -3.28 8.17
CA HIS A 240 3.35 -3.87 8.97
C HIS A 240 3.83 -5.20 9.59
N ALA A 241 3.33 -5.54 10.78
CA ALA A 241 3.71 -6.76 11.50
C ALA A 241 3.28 -8.07 10.79
N ASP A 242 2.45 -7.97 9.75
CA ASP A 242 2.04 -9.08 8.87
C ASP A 242 2.95 -9.24 7.62
N GLY A 243 3.98 -8.40 7.48
CA GLY A 243 4.91 -8.43 6.34
C GLY A 243 4.48 -7.60 5.14
N VAL A 244 3.40 -6.83 5.25
CA VAL A 244 3.06 -5.83 4.23
C VAL A 244 4.08 -4.68 4.28
N VAL A 245 4.53 -4.24 3.11
CA VAL A 245 5.24 -2.97 2.92
C VAL A 245 4.36 -2.04 2.10
N GLU A 246 4.10 -0.84 2.58
CA GLU A 246 3.50 0.23 1.79
C GLU A 246 4.53 1.33 1.52
N ILE A 247 4.66 1.75 0.27
CA ILE A 247 5.55 2.82 -0.17
C ILE A 247 4.72 3.90 -0.84
N TRP A 248 4.91 5.16 -0.46
CA TRP A 248 4.35 6.32 -1.16
C TRP A 248 5.40 7.37 -1.43
N THR A 249 5.22 8.10 -2.53
CA THR A 249 6.11 9.18 -2.95
C THR A 249 5.30 10.40 -3.43
N SER A 250 5.83 11.60 -3.26
CA SER A 250 5.13 12.84 -3.61
C SER A 250 5.05 13.06 -5.11
N THR A 251 4.00 13.73 -5.59
CA THR A 251 3.83 14.06 -7.02
C THR A 251 4.98 14.90 -7.58
N SER A 252 5.65 15.69 -6.74
CA SER A 252 6.83 16.48 -7.11
C SER A 252 8.01 15.64 -7.57
N LEU A 253 8.12 14.38 -7.14
CA LEU A 253 9.22 13.50 -7.55
C LEU A 253 9.14 13.09 -9.04
N ASN A 254 7.99 13.27 -9.72
CA ASN A 254 7.90 13.12 -11.17
C ASN A 254 8.74 14.16 -11.94
N ALA A 255 9.22 15.22 -11.29
CA ALA A 255 10.13 16.20 -11.87
C ALA A 255 11.62 15.85 -11.68
N VAL A 256 11.96 14.70 -11.05
CA VAL A 256 13.35 14.32 -10.77
C VAL A 256 14.11 14.01 -12.06
N ALA A 257 15.09 14.85 -12.37
CA ALA A 257 16.03 14.70 -13.48
C ALA A 257 17.33 13.98 -13.04
N ALA A 258 17.21 12.88 -12.30
CA ALA A 258 18.29 11.99 -11.92
C ALA A 258 17.80 10.53 -11.83
N PRO A 259 18.69 9.53 -11.77
CA PRO A 259 18.32 8.16 -11.45
C PRO A 259 17.64 8.07 -10.08
N ALA A 260 16.61 7.23 -10.00
CA ALA A 260 15.84 7.00 -8.78
C ALA A 260 15.49 5.51 -8.66
N LEU A 261 15.39 4.96 -7.44
CA LEU A 261 15.01 3.55 -7.26
C LEU A 261 13.90 3.37 -6.23
N VAL A 262 12.90 2.57 -6.58
CA VAL A 262 11.83 2.12 -5.68
C VAL A 262 11.76 0.60 -5.72
N GLY A 263 11.50 -0.04 -4.59
CA GLY A 263 11.40 -1.50 -4.54
C GLY A 263 11.71 -2.13 -3.18
N ILE A 264 11.60 -3.46 -3.15
CA ILE A 264 11.94 -4.32 -2.00
C ILE A 264 12.97 -5.36 -2.42
N SER A 265 13.95 -5.63 -1.56
CA SER A 265 15.03 -6.59 -1.84
C SER A 265 15.45 -7.44 -0.65
N ASN A 266 15.91 -8.67 -0.95
CA ASN A 266 16.35 -9.71 -0.02
C ASN A 266 17.82 -10.14 -0.20
N ALA A 267 18.68 -9.22 -0.66
CA ALA A 267 20.11 -9.47 -0.94
C ALA A 267 20.43 -10.49 -2.06
N MET A 268 19.46 -10.91 -2.88
CA MET A 268 19.71 -11.72 -4.08
C MET A 268 20.07 -10.86 -5.30
N VAL A 269 21.36 -10.58 -5.50
CA VAL A 269 21.87 -9.72 -6.59
C VAL A 269 21.24 -10.05 -7.94
N THR A 270 20.58 -9.07 -8.55
CA THR A 270 19.94 -9.20 -9.87
C THR A 270 19.90 -7.86 -10.62
N THR A 271 19.80 -7.94 -11.94
CA THR A 271 19.55 -6.79 -12.84
C THR A 271 18.12 -6.78 -13.39
N SER A 272 17.29 -7.76 -13.02
CA SER A 272 15.86 -7.76 -13.37
C SER A 272 15.14 -6.59 -12.71
N GLN A 273 14.24 -5.96 -13.46
CA GLN A 273 13.34 -4.92 -12.95
C GLN A 273 11.88 -5.33 -13.14
N THR A 274 11.00 -4.73 -12.35
CA THR A 274 9.56 -4.75 -12.53
C THR A 274 9.11 -3.34 -12.89
N ASP A 275 8.23 -3.18 -13.87
CA ASP A 275 7.57 -1.90 -14.07
C ASP A 275 6.50 -1.70 -12.97
N LEU A 276 6.87 -0.95 -11.93
CA LEU A 276 6.04 -0.71 -10.76
C LEU A 276 4.86 0.20 -11.09
N SER A 277 4.98 1.04 -12.12
CA SER A 277 3.94 1.99 -12.51
C SER A 277 2.78 1.30 -13.25
N ALA A 278 3.04 0.13 -13.84
CA ALA A 278 2.09 -0.79 -14.44
C ALA A 278 1.45 -1.81 -13.46
N ALA A 279 1.82 -1.80 -12.17
CA ALA A 279 1.24 -2.72 -11.18
C ALA A 279 -0.30 -2.53 -11.05
N GLN A 280 -1.03 -3.64 -10.89
CA GLN A 280 -2.50 -3.65 -10.86
C GLN A 280 -3.06 -2.98 -9.59
N GLN A 281 -4.33 -2.57 -9.62
CA GLN A 281 -5.00 -2.08 -8.40
C GLN A 281 -5.14 -3.21 -7.37
N CYS A 282 -4.93 -2.89 -6.09
CA CYS A 282 -5.17 -3.85 -5.00
C CYS A 282 -6.68 -4.18 -4.91
N LEU A 283 -7.01 -5.47 -4.84
CA LEU A 283 -8.40 -5.96 -4.83
C LEU A 283 -8.90 -6.14 -3.39
N PHE A 284 -9.43 -5.06 -2.81
CA PHE A 284 -10.00 -5.09 -1.46
C PHE A 284 -11.21 -6.02 -1.34
N TYR A 285 -10.99 -7.25 -0.86
CA TYR A 285 -12.07 -8.16 -0.48
C TYR A 285 -12.58 -7.79 0.92
N ARG A 286 -13.64 -6.98 0.96
CA ARG A 286 -14.53 -7.02 2.13
C ARG A 286 -15.13 -8.42 2.20
N HIS A 287 -14.74 -9.21 3.19
CA HIS A 287 -15.60 -10.30 3.65
C HIS A 287 -16.89 -9.67 4.17
N LEU A 288 -17.94 -9.75 3.34
CA LEU A 288 -19.31 -9.69 3.81
C LEU A 288 -19.57 -11.03 4.48
N GLU A 289 -19.44 -11.07 5.81
CA GLU A 289 -19.95 -12.16 6.62
C GLU A 289 -21.48 -12.21 6.46
N PHE A 290 -22.01 -13.41 6.18
CA PHE A 290 -23.43 -13.70 5.97
C PHE A 290 -23.94 -14.66 7.05
#